data_AF-A0A7W1H599-F1
#
_entry.id   AF-A0A7W1H599-F1
#
_cell.length_a   1.000
_cell.length_b   1.000
_cell.length_c   1.000
_cell.angle_alpha   90.00
_cell.angle_beta   90.00
_cell.angle_gamma   90.00
#
_symmetry.space_group_name_H-M   'P 1'
#
loop_
_entity.id
_entity.type
_entity.pdbx_description
1 polymer ?
#
loop_
_entity_poly.entity_id
_entity_poly.type
_entity_poly.pdbx_seq_one_letter_code
_entity_poly.pdbx_strand_id
1 'polypeptide(L)'
;VRPEIEVFDTGHLVFAKQLIAEQLIDEPAMLQLCLGIPYGAPDDPGTLLALVNQLPPGCVFSAFAIGRMQLAYVALAPVVGANVRVGLEDNLWLARGVKATNGQLVERAVTILKAMNVRVLDPAETREKLGLTAV
;
A
#
# COMPACT_ATOMS: atom_id res chain seq x y z
N VAL A 1 -12.01 10.91 -11.43
CA VAL A 1 -10.92 10.80 -10.41
C VAL A 1 -11.22 9.54 -9.62
N ARG A 2 -10.25 8.63 -9.44
CA ARG A 2 -10.43 7.41 -8.66
C ARG A 2 -9.86 7.62 -7.25
N PRO A 3 -10.64 7.37 -6.18
CA PRO A 3 -10.11 7.49 -4.82
C PRO A 3 -9.19 6.29 -4.49
N GLU A 4 -8.07 6.58 -3.84
CA GLU A 4 -7.33 5.60 -3.03
C GLU A 4 -7.87 5.71 -1.59
N ILE A 5 -8.53 4.67 -1.11
CA ILE A 5 -9.20 4.66 0.20
C ILE A 5 -8.20 4.24 1.27
N GLU A 6 -7.78 5.21 2.09
CA GLU A 6 -6.81 5.01 3.17
C GLU A 6 -7.46 4.33 4.40
N VAL A 7 -7.05 3.09 4.68
CA VAL A 7 -7.55 2.24 5.75
C VAL A 7 -6.53 2.20 6.89
N PHE A 8 -6.82 2.90 7.98
CA PHE A 8 -5.97 2.98 9.16
C PHE A 8 -6.35 1.98 10.25
N ASP A 9 -7.54 1.39 10.19
CA ASP A 9 -8.00 0.36 11.14
C ASP A 9 -9.08 -0.54 10.50
N THR A 10 -9.61 -1.47 11.29
CA THR A 10 -10.68 -2.37 10.84
C THR A 10 -12.02 -1.66 10.61
N GLY A 11 -12.32 -0.59 11.36
CA GLY A 11 -13.53 0.22 11.18
C GLY A 11 -13.55 0.96 9.84
N HIS A 12 -12.41 1.50 9.42
CA HIS A 12 -12.23 2.12 8.10
C HIS A 12 -12.50 1.11 6.99
N LEU A 13 -12.01 -0.14 7.13
CA LEU A 13 -12.27 -1.19 6.16
C LEU A 13 -13.76 -1.57 6.10
N VAL A 14 -14.43 -1.66 7.25
CA VAL A 14 -15.88 -1.89 7.32
C VAL A 14 -16.64 -0.80 6.56
N PHE A 15 -16.27 0.47 6.79
CA PHE A 15 -16.92 1.59 6.12
C PHE A 15 -16.61 1.62 4.61
N ALA A 16 -15.37 1.32 4.20
CA ALA A 16 -15.02 1.20 2.78
C ALA A 16 -15.87 0.13 2.07
N LYS A 17 -16.12 -1.01 2.72
CA LYS A 17 -17.01 -2.06 2.18
C LYS A 17 -18.45 -1.59 2.06
N GLN A 18 -18.93 -0.77 3.00
CA GLN A 18 -20.25 -0.16 2.90
C GLN A 18 -20.34 0.78 1.69
N LEU A 19 -19.36 1.68 1.49
CA LEU A 19 -19.34 2.60 0.35
C LEU A 19 -19.31 1.86 -1.00
N ILE A 20 -18.56 0.76 -1.08
CA ILE A 20 -18.52 -0.10 -2.27
C ILE A 20 -19.87 -0.78 -2.49
N ALA A 21 -20.50 -1.32 -1.44
CA ALA A 21 -21.80 -1.97 -1.53
C ALA A 21 -22.93 -1.00 -1.94
N GLU A 22 -22.82 0.27 -1.53
CA GLU A 22 -23.71 1.37 -1.93
C GLU A 22 -23.43 1.89 -3.35
N GLN A 23 -22.46 1.30 -4.07
CA GLN A 23 -22.05 1.69 -5.42
C GLN A 23 -21.57 3.16 -5.51
N LEU A 24 -21.01 3.68 -4.41
CA LEU A 24 -20.43 5.01 -4.35
C LEU A 24 -18.96 5.04 -4.80
N ILE A 25 -18.34 3.88 -4.99
CA ILE A 25 -16.96 3.70 -5.41
C ILE A 25 -16.93 2.91 -6.72
N ASP A 26 -16.42 3.53 -7.78
CA ASP A 26 -16.25 2.88 -9.08
C ASP A 26 -15.26 1.71 -8.99
N GLU A 27 -15.49 0.64 -9.76
CA GLU A 27 -14.54 -0.47 -9.88
C GLU A 27 -13.37 -0.14 -10.83
N PRO A 28 -12.15 -0.68 -10.60
CA PRO A 28 -11.76 -1.42 -9.40
C PRO A 28 -11.60 -0.48 -8.18
N ALA A 29 -12.16 -0.86 -7.04
CA ALA A 29 -11.92 -0.14 -5.80
C ALA A 29 -10.42 -0.20 -5.45
N MET A 30 -9.85 0.93 -5.03
CA MET A 30 -8.44 1.04 -4.64
C MET A 30 -8.34 1.32 -3.14
N LEU A 31 -7.68 0.43 -2.39
CA LEU A 31 -7.51 0.56 -0.95
C LEU A 31 -6.02 0.63 -0.58
N GLN A 32 -5.68 1.40 0.44
CA GLN A 32 -4.34 1.41 1.02
C GLN A 32 -4.40 1.09 2.50
N LEU A 33 -3.75 -0.01 2.87
CA LEU A 33 -3.60 -0.41 4.27
C LEU A 33 -2.44 0.41 4.87
N CYS A 34 -2.77 1.22 5.88
CA CYS A 34 -1.85 2.15 6.54
C CYS A 34 -1.46 1.62 7.93
N LEU A 35 -0.26 1.08 8.09
CA LEU A 35 0.13 0.39 9.32
C LEU A 35 1.20 1.14 10.13
N GLY A 36 1.17 0.97 11.46
CA GLY A 36 2.16 1.52 12.39
C GLY A 36 1.92 2.98 12.82
N ILE A 37 0.83 3.61 12.38
CA ILE A 37 0.43 4.95 12.85
C ILE A 37 -0.12 4.81 14.29
N PRO A 38 0.25 5.71 15.24
CA PRO A 38 -0.28 5.67 16.59
C PRO A 38 -1.81 5.62 16.63
N TYR A 39 -2.36 4.70 17.44
CA TYR A 39 -3.80 4.43 17.60
C TYR A 39 -4.51 3.83 16.37
N GLY A 40 -3.79 3.56 15.29
CA GLY A 40 -4.30 2.78 14.15
C GLY A 40 -3.87 1.31 14.22
N ALA A 41 -3.97 0.64 13.07
CA ALA A 41 -3.54 -0.73 12.85
C ALA A 41 -2.03 -0.87 13.13
N PRO A 42 -1.63 -1.76 14.05
CA PRO A 42 -0.22 -2.05 14.28
C PRO A 42 0.46 -2.61 13.02
N ASP A 43 1.78 -2.44 12.91
CA ASP A 43 2.60 -2.90 11.78
C ASP A 43 3.07 -4.36 11.88
N ASP A 44 2.37 -5.20 12.65
CA ASP A 44 2.66 -6.62 12.76
C ASP A 44 1.99 -7.46 11.64
N PRO A 45 2.59 -8.61 11.25
CA PRO A 45 2.03 -9.47 10.20
C PRO A 45 0.62 -10.01 10.48
N GLY A 46 0.25 -10.22 11.76
CA GLY A 46 -1.06 -10.73 12.14
C GLY A 46 -2.16 -9.71 11.84
N THR A 47 -1.93 -8.45 12.21
CA THR A 47 -2.80 -7.33 11.86
C THR A 47 -2.94 -7.17 10.34
N LEU A 48 -1.82 -7.19 9.60
CA LEU A 48 -1.86 -7.10 8.14
C LEU A 48 -2.73 -8.21 7.53
N LEU A 49 -2.50 -9.47 7.92
CA LEU A 49 -3.27 -10.60 7.40
C LEU A 49 -4.75 -10.51 7.76
N ALA A 50 -5.09 -10.03 8.96
CA ALA A 50 -6.48 -9.82 9.35
C ALA A 50 -7.20 -8.81 8.44
N LEU A 51 -6.54 -7.70 8.07
CA LEU A 51 -7.09 -6.72 7.13
C LEU A 51 -7.20 -7.28 5.71
N VAL A 52 -6.15 -7.94 5.22
CA VAL A 52 -6.12 -8.54 3.87
C VAL A 52 -7.24 -9.56 3.69
N ASN A 53 -7.47 -10.42 4.69
CA ASN A 53 -8.53 -11.43 4.67
C ASN A 53 -9.95 -10.85 4.68
N GLN A 54 -10.11 -9.55 4.92
CA GLN A 54 -11.40 -8.86 4.95
C GLN A 54 -11.64 -7.94 3.74
N LEU A 55 -10.65 -7.81 2.85
CA LEU A 55 -10.73 -6.98 1.66
C LEU A 55 -11.90 -7.41 0.75
N PRO A 56 -12.58 -6.43 0.11
CA PRO A 56 -13.61 -6.74 -0.87
C PRO A 56 -13.01 -7.47 -2.09
N PRO A 57 -13.74 -8.42 -2.69
CA PRO A 57 -13.25 -9.17 -3.85
C PRO A 57 -12.98 -8.23 -5.02
N GLY A 58 -11.93 -8.50 -5.79
CA GLY A 58 -11.58 -7.73 -6.99
C GLY A 58 -10.97 -6.34 -6.74
N CYS A 59 -10.81 -5.91 -5.49
CA CYS A 59 -10.14 -4.65 -5.22
C CYS A 59 -8.63 -4.71 -5.52
N VAL A 60 -8.08 -3.57 -5.91
CA VAL A 60 -6.64 -3.35 -5.95
C VAL A 60 -6.23 -2.75 -4.62
N PHE A 61 -5.18 -3.28 -4.00
CA PHE A 61 -4.74 -2.76 -2.72
C PHE A 61 -3.24 -2.61 -2.59
N SER A 62 -2.84 -1.66 -1.76
CA SER A 62 -1.47 -1.39 -1.36
C SER A 62 -1.33 -1.55 0.15
N ALA A 63 -0.12 -1.78 0.64
CA ALA A 63 0.17 -1.74 2.07
C ALA A 63 1.51 -1.05 2.34
N PHE A 64 1.56 -0.22 3.38
CA PHE A 64 2.80 0.37 3.88
C PHE A 64 2.81 0.44 5.40
N ALA A 65 4.01 0.63 5.96
CA ALA A 65 4.18 1.00 7.35
C ALA A 65 5.12 2.20 7.48
N ILE A 66 4.92 2.98 8.54
CA ILE A 66 5.72 4.20 8.77
C ILE A 66 7.10 3.90 9.39
N GLY A 67 7.99 4.88 9.25
CA GLY A 67 9.31 4.92 9.87
C GLY A 67 10.18 3.74 9.47
N ARG A 68 10.79 3.09 10.46
CA ARG A 68 11.78 2.01 10.24
C ARG A 68 11.19 0.79 9.52
N MET A 69 9.86 0.62 9.54
CA MET A 69 9.20 -0.54 8.96
C MET A 69 8.88 -0.39 7.47
N GLN A 70 9.00 0.81 6.89
CA GLN A 70 8.68 1.06 5.48
C GLN A 70 9.36 0.06 4.52
N LEU A 71 10.68 -0.12 4.60
CA LEU A 71 11.39 -1.04 3.71
C LEU A 71 11.12 -2.53 4.01
N ALA A 72 10.79 -2.87 5.25
CA ALA A 72 10.36 -4.23 5.58
C ALA A 72 8.98 -4.53 4.95
N TYR A 73 8.10 -3.54 4.95
CA TYR A 73 6.78 -3.64 4.32
C TYR A 73 6.86 -3.76 2.80
N VAL A 74 7.88 -3.19 2.14
CA VAL A 74 8.11 -3.44 0.71
C VAL A 74 8.30 -4.93 0.41
N ALA A 75 8.92 -5.69 1.31
CA ALA A 75 9.07 -7.13 1.15
C ALA A 75 7.80 -7.90 1.56
N LEU A 76 7.10 -7.45 2.61
CA LEU A 76 5.93 -8.15 3.13
C LEU A 76 4.68 -7.98 2.25
N ALA A 77 4.44 -6.78 1.73
CA ALA A 77 3.25 -6.44 0.96
C ALA A 77 3.02 -7.36 -0.28
N PRO A 78 4.02 -7.62 -1.14
CA PRO A 78 3.84 -8.52 -2.28
C PRO A 78 3.51 -9.95 -1.89
N VAL A 79 3.99 -10.43 -0.73
CA VAL A 79 3.73 -11.80 -0.25
C VAL A 79 2.24 -12.01 0.04
N VAL A 80 1.54 -10.96 0.45
CA VAL A 80 0.09 -10.98 0.68
C VAL A 80 -0.72 -10.48 -0.53
N GLY A 81 -0.06 -10.23 -1.67
CA GLY A 81 -0.70 -9.77 -2.91
C GLY A 81 -0.89 -8.25 -3.03
N ALA A 82 -0.35 -7.46 -2.10
CA ALA A 82 -0.45 -6.00 -2.12
C ALA A 82 0.60 -5.34 -3.02
N ASN A 83 0.26 -4.17 -3.57
CA ASN A 83 1.27 -3.22 -4.06
C ASN A 83 2.00 -2.54 -2.88
N VAL A 84 3.09 -1.81 -3.17
CA VAL A 84 3.93 -1.18 -2.15
C VAL A 84 3.90 0.35 -2.24
N ARG A 85 4.11 1.01 -1.11
CA ARG A 85 4.32 2.46 -1.02
C ARG A 85 5.59 2.77 -0.22
N VAL A 86 6.35 3.74 -0.73
CA VAL A 86 7.53 4.32 -0.07
C VAL A 86 7.58 5.82 -0.31
N GLY A 87 8.29 6.53 0.56
CA GLY A 87 8.51 7.96 0.41
C GLY A 87 8.92 8.63 1.72
N LEU A 88 9.38 9.86 1.60
CA LEU A 88 9.76 10.69 2.75
C LEU A 88 8.57 11.09 3.62
N GLU A 89 7.34 11.00 3.08
CA GLU A 89 6.09 11.15 3.84
C GLU A 89 6.01 10.12 4.98
N ASP A 90 6.38 8.87 4.70
CA ASP A 90 6.24 7.79 5.69
C ASP A 90 7.55 7.52 6.44
N ASN A 91 8.71 7.86 5.88
CA ASN A 91 10.02 7.57 6.49
C ASN A 91 11.14 8.51 6.02
N LEU A 92 11.83 9.14 6.97
CA LEU A 92 12.94 10.06 6.69
C LEU A 92 14.31 9.39 6.50
N TRP A 93 14.43 8.08 6.68
CA TRP A 93 15.72 7.40 6.90
C TRP A 93 15.97 6.26 5.91
N LEU A 94 17.15 6.26 5.26
CA LEU A 94 17.60 5.16 4.41
C LEU A 94 18.19 4.01 5.24
N ALA A 95 18.85 4.39 6.33
CA ALA A 95 19.42 3.52 7.35
C ALA A 95 19.42 4.28 8.69
N ARG A 96 19.75 3.60 9.80
CA ARG A 96 19.85 4.24 11.11
C ARG A 96 20.81 5.44 11.05
N GLY A 97 20.27 6.64 11.26
CA GLY A 97 21.03 7.89 11.24
C GLY A 97 21.35 8.46 9.85
N VAL A 98 20.95 7.79 8.76
CA VAL A 98 21.21 8.23 7.38
C VAL A 98 19.91 8.70 6.76
N LYS A 99 19.82 10.00 6.43
CA LYS A 99 18.65 10.58 5.76
C LYS A 99 18.51 10.04 4.33
N ALA A 100 17.26 9.90 3.87
CA ALA A 100 16.95 9.47 2.51
C ALA A 100 16.52 10.63 1.61
N THR A 101 16.56 10.40 0.31
CA THR A 101 15.71 11.07 -0.69
C THR A 101 14.59 10.12 -1.15
N ASN A 102 13.51 10.65 -1.74
CA ASN A 102 12.47 9.80 -2.35
C ASN A 102 13.07 8.82 -3.38
N GLY A 103 14.00 9.28 -4.23
CA GLY A 103 14.65 8.44 -5.22
C GLY A 103 15.42 7.26 -4.59
N GLN A 104 16.12 7.48 -3.48
CA GLN A 104 16.82 6.42 -2.77
C GLN A 104 15.87 5.38 -2.16
N LEU A 105 14.72 5.81 -1.63
CA LEU A 105 13.71 4.88 -1.10
C LEU A 105 13.08 4.05 -2.21
N VAL A 106 12.77 4.67 -3.35
CA VAL A 106 12.27 3.98 -4.55
C VAL A 106 13.31 2.99 -5.07
N GLU A 107 14.58 3.38 -5.18
CA GLU A 107 15.66 2.49 -5.62
C GLU A 107 15.78 1.27 -4.72
N ARG A 108 15.80 1.47 -3.39
CA ARG A 108 15.83 0.35 -2.43
C ARG A 108 14.61 -0.54 -2.54
N ALA A 109 13.42 0.04 -2.72
CA ALA A 109 12.20 -0.73 -2.88
C ALA A 109 12.26 -1.60 -4.14
N VAL A 110 12.64 -1.02 -5.28
CA VAL A 110 12.81 -1.74 -6.55
C VAL A 110 13.86 -2.85 -6.43
N THR A 111 14.98 -2.62 -5.74
CA THR A 111 15.98 -3.66 -5.49
C THR A 111 15.40 -4.85 -4.73
N ILE A 112 14.65 -4.58 -3.65
CA ILE A 112 14.00 -5.63 -2.84
C ILE A 112 13.00 -6.43 -3.70
N LEU A 113 12.11 -5.73 -4.41
CA LEU A 113 11.09 -6.35 -5.25
C LEU A 113 11.71 -7.22 -6.36
N LYS A 114 12.73 -6.71 -7.06
CA LYS A 114 13.44 -7.48 -8.09
C LYS A 114 14.12 -8.71 -7.52
N ALA A 115 14.73 -8.62 -6.33
CA ALA A 115 15.33 -9.77 -5.67
C ALA A 115 14.30 -10.87 -5.31
N MET A 116 13.03 -10.50 -5.18
CA MET A 116 11.90 -11.41 -4.96
C MET A 116 11.22 -11.87 -6.27
N ASN A 117 11.80 -11.53 -7.44
CA ASN A 117 11.20 -11.75 -8.77
C ASN A 117 9.84 -11.05 -8.97
N VAL A 118 9.59 -9.95 -8.25
CA VAL A 118 8.42 -9.10 -8.46
C VAL A 118 8.73 -8.08 -9.54
N ARG A 119 7.85 -8.01 -10.55
CA ARG A 119 7.94 -7.01 -11.62
C ARG A 119 7.28 -5.70 -11.17
N VAL A 120 8.00 -4.60 -11.33
CA VAL A 120 7.48 -3.25 -11.09
C VAL A 120 6.77 -2.76 -12.34
N LEU A 121 5.56 -2.24 -12.19
CA LEU A 121 4.77 -1.66 -13.29
C LEU A 121 5.27 -0.26 -13.64
N ASP A 122 5.23 0.07 -14.92
CA ASP A 122 5.40 1.45 -15.35
C ASP A 122 4.09 2.27 -15.19
N PRO A 123 4.14 3.61 -15.32
CA PRO A 123 2.96 4.44 -15.16
C PRO A 123 1.82 4.17 -16.16
N ALA A 124 2.09 3.66 -17.36
CA ALA A 124 1.05 3.33 -18.33
C ALA A 124 0.32 2.05 -17.90
N GLU A 125 1.08 1.02 -17.52
CA GLU A 125 0.55 -0.23 -16.98
C GLU A 125 -0.24 0.01 -15.68
N THR A 126 0.23 0.90 -14.81
CA THR A 126 -0.52 1.30 -13.61
C THR A 126 -1.85 1.95 -13.96
N ARG A 127 -1.89 2.84 -14.96
CA ARG A 127 -3.14 3.47 -15.40
C ARG A 127 -4.11 2.44 -15.96
N GLU A 128 -3.64 1.52 -16.80
CA GLU A 128 -4.45 0.43 -17.34
C GLU A 128 -5.03 -0.43 -16.22
N LYS A 129 -4.19 -0.91 -15.30
CA LYS A 129 -4.61 -1.74 -14.16
C LYS A 129 -5.64 -1.05 -13.26
N LEU A 130 -5.53 0.26 -13.09
CA LEU A 130 -6.42 1.06 -12.26
C LEU A 130 -7.58 1.69 -13.04
N GLY A 131 -7.72 1.44 -14.34
CA GLY A 131 -8.75 2.08 -15.17
C GLY A 131 -8.71 3.61 -15.12
N LEU A 132 -7.50 4.19 -15.14
CA LEU A 132 -7.28 5.64 -15.12
C LEU A 132 -7.12 6.14 -16.56
N THR A 133 -7.81 7.22 -16.91
CA THR A 133 -7.63 7.89 -18.20
C THR A 133 -6.29 8.64 -18.22
N ALA A 134 -5.58 8.60 -19.34
CA ALA A 134 -4.47 9.53 -19.57
C ALA A 134 -5.03 10.96 -19.56
N VAL A 135 -4.44 11.83 -18.74
CA VAL A 135 -4.63 13.28 -18.81
C VAL A 135 -3.49 13.84 -19.64
#